data_AF-A0A2E8LDP3-F1
#
_entry.id   AF-A0A2E8LDP3-F1
#
_cell.length_a   1.000
_cell.length_b   1.000
_cell.length_c   1.000
_cell.angle_alpha   90.00
_cell.angle_beta   90.00
_cell.angle_gamma   90.00
#
_symmetry.space_group_name_H-M   'P 1'
#
loop_
_entity.id
_entity.type
_entity.pdbx_description
1 polymer ?
#
loop_
_entity_poly.entity_id
_entity_poly.type
_entity_poly.pdbx_seq_one_letter_code
_entity_poly.pdbx_strand_id
1 'polypeptide(L)'
;MARRLDIELTSDRGDGQWTWRAAGAKQPKGTLDGSLLPADTSVGDVVKVEADADLDGLTVTTVFAPKGARKEAETLEVLGSGRDEPLVTQVLAAKGRGRGRGGDDRERGRGRGRGRDGDNRGRGRGGRDGERRGGGDRRNERPHRQRQKPPARPKVPRLRPARTHRQAAFKALPTSQQLLAEEVLKGGVPGVRQAIDRMNDKAAAEGMPKIKREPLVALAERLAPTLKAAEWRDRAEAAVTGMETVDLRDIRSVVVAADGAARDEETRALADQLREGLANRVDVEHNAWRDELAQTIAEGRTVRALRLSSRPPKAGAPLPVDMAERLATAASESLTSEVTSDRYATVIDAVAFSPVRTQVKAQGIPANPSDELTKAVTKLAGRIPQIAAMFGIEAPAQKPRGKGKRPTPPPPPRSAAPATAPEPVEAAASAADEEE
;
A
#
# COMPACT_ATOMS: atom_id res chain seq x y z
N MET A 1 20.45 8.58 24.66
CA MET A 1 19.47 8.15 23.61
C MET A 1 18.59 7.11 24.27
N ALA A 2 17.39 7.53 24.66
CA ALA A 2 16.51 6.72 25.50
C ALA A 2 16.04 5.47 24.77
N ARG A 3 16.18 4.31 25.41
CA ARG A 3 15.77 3.00 24.90
C ARG A 3 14.66 2.45 25.76
N ARG A 4 13.61 1.92 25.12
CA ARG A 4 12.52 1.22 25.81
C ARG A 4 12.85 -0.25 25.97
N LEU A 5 12.79 -0.73 27.20
CA LEU A 5 13.18 -2.08 27.58
C LEU A 5 12.12 -2.69 28.49
N ASP A 6 12.04 -4.01 28.48
CA ASP A 6 11.29 -4.76 29.49
C ASP A 6 12.32 -5.35 30.45
N ILE A 7 12.24 -4.96 31.72
CA ILE A 7 13.18 -5.37 32.78
C ILE A 7 12.44 -6.16 33.84
N GLU A 8 13.13 -7.10 34.47
CA GLU A 8 12.65 -7.89 35.58
C GLU A 8 13.39 -7.47 36.86
N LEU A 9 12.64 -7.26 37.93
CA LEU A 9 13.17 -6.87 39.24
C LEU A 9 13.76 -8.08 39.95
N THR A 10 15.04 -8.02 40.33
CA THR A 10 15.77 -9.19 40.87
C THR A 10 15.92 -9.19 42.38
N SER A 11 16.02 -8.02 43.01
CA SER A 11 16.01 -7.87 44.47
C SER A 11 15.81 -6.41 44.87
N ASP A 12 15.15 -6.21 45.99
CA ASP A 12 15.12 -4.95 46.74
C ASP A 12 16.31 -4.94 47.72
N ARG A 13 17.14 -3.88 47.68
CA ARG A 13 18.30 -3.75 48.57
C ARG A 13 17.96 -3.14 49.93
N GLY A 14 16.72 -2.67 50.15
CA GLY A 14 16.29 -2.05 51.41
C GLY A 14 16.71 -0.59 51.59
N ASP A 15 17.68 -0.10 50.80
CA ASP A 15 18.15 1.29 50.80
C ASP A 15 17.40 2.18 49.78
N GLY A 16 16.22 1.76 49.33
CA GLY A 16 15.45 2.42 48.27
C GLY A 16 15.94 2.14 46.83
N GLN A 17 16.95 1.28 46.68
CA GLN A 17 17.49 0.86 45.38
C GLN A 17 17.10 -0.59 45.06
N TRP A 18 16.68 -0.80 43.82
CA TRP A 18 16.29 -2.10 43.28
C TRP A 18 17.30 -2.57 42.25
N THR A 19 17.61 -3.85 42.23
CA THR A 19 18.38 -4.46 41.13
C THR A 19 17.44 -5.01 40.07
N TRP A 20 17.88 -4.93 38.81
CA TRP A 20 17.10 -5.43 37.69
C TRP A 20 17.95 -6.15 36.66
N ARG A 21 17.31 -7.02 35.88
CA ARG A 21 17.87 -7.68 34.69
C ARG A 21 16.97 -7.41 33.49
N ALA A 22 17.50 -7.51 32.26
CA ALA A 22 16.61 -7.55 31.10
C ALA A 22 15.71 -8.80 31.20
N ALA A 23 14.43 -8.68 30.87
CA ALA A 23 13.49 -9.80 30.98
C ALA A 23 14.02 -11.04 30.24
N GLY A 24 14.19 -12.16 30.98
CA GLY A 24 14.75 -13.42 30.45
C GLY A 24 16.29 -13.54 30.42
N ALA A 25 17.05 -12.52 30.86
CA ALA A 25 18.51 -12.57 30.93
C ALA A 25 19.01 -13.18 32.26
N LYS A 26 20.08 -13.99 32.28
CA LYS A 26 20.53 -14.69 33.50
C LYS A 26 21.28 -13.81 34.54
N GLN A 27 21.81 -12.66 34.14
CA GLN A 27 22.61 -11.79 35.01
C GLN A 27 21.93 -10.42 35.21
N PRO A 28 22.04 -9.83 36.42
CA PRO A 28 21.56 -8.47 36.68
C PRO A 28 22.34 -7.48 35.82
N LYS A 29 21.64 -6.47 35.29
CA LYS A 29 22.19 -5.46 34.38
C LYS A 29 22.40 -4.10 35.03
N GLY A 30 21.72 -3.80 36.13
CA GLY A 30 21.88 -2.51 36.81
C GLY A 30 21.02 -2.37 38.06
N THR A 31 21.07 -1.16 38.63
CA THR A 31 20.22 -0.70 39.72
C THR A 31 19.22 0.34 39.21
N LEU A 32 18.08 0.48 39.92
CA LEU A 32 17.08 1.51 39.67
C LEU A 32 16.57 2.06 41.00
N ASP A 33 16.12 3.32 40.99
CA ASP A 33 15.50 3.96 42.13
C ASP A 33 14.08 3.43 42.34
N GLY A 34 13.81 2.89 43.53
CA GLY A 34 12.51 2.33 43.92
C GLY A 34 11.39 3.37 43.95
N SER A 35 11.71 4.67 44.02
CA SER A 35 10.71 5.75 43.94
C SER A 35 9.95 5.79 42.60
N LEU A 36 10.55 5.22 41.54
CA LEU A 36 9.94 5.14 40.21
C LEU A 36 9.00 3.93 40.06
N LEU A 37 9.03 2.97 40.99
CA LEU A 37 8.22 1.76 40.92
C LEU A 37 6.79 2.01 41.43
N PRO A 38 5.77 1.38 40.81
CA PRO A 38 4.42 1.35 41.38
C PRO A 38 4.41 0.71 42.79
N ALA A 39 3.50 1.16 43.67
CA ALA A 39 3.46 0.74 45.07
C ALA A 39 3.26 -0.78 45.29
N ASP A 40 2.65 -1.49 44.32
CA ASP A 40 2.32 -2.92 44.41
C ASP A 40 3.38 -3.83 43.74
N THR A 41 4.61 -3.34 43.58
CA THR A 41 5.65 -4.04 42.81
C THR A 41 6.44 -5.02 43.67
N SER A 42 6.64 -6.25 43.18
CA SER A 42 7.40 -7.32 43.86
C SER A 42 8.62 -7.78 43.06
N VAL A 43 9.55 -8.46 43.75
CA VAL A 43 10.68 -9.14 43.09
C VAL A 43 10.14 -10.21 42.12
N GLY A 44 10.62 -10.20 40.88
CA GLY A 44 10.16 -11.06 39.78
C GLY A 44 9.22 -10.36 38.80
N ASP A 45 8.72 -9.17 39.11
CA ASP A 45 7.84 -8.43 38.20
C ASP A 45 8.60 -7.91 36.99
N VAL A 46 7.96 -8.05 35.81
CA VAL A 46 8.46 -7.51 34.55
C VAL A 46 7.79 -6.17 34.27
N VAL A 47 8.57 -5.09 34.37
CA VAL A 47 8.12 -3.72 34.13
C VAL A 47 8.74 -3.17 32.86
N LYS A 48 7.97 -2.35 32.16
CA LYS A 48 8.48 -1.63 30.99
C LYS A 48 9.11 -0.33 31.44
N VAL A 49 10.33 -0.06 30.98
CA VAL A 49 11.08 1.13 31.35
C VAL A 49 11.66 1.85 30.15
N GLU A 50 11.90 3.14 30.32
CA GLU A 50 12.75 3.95 29.47
C GLU A 50 14.07 4.18 30.21
N ALA A 51 15.18 3.82 29.55
CA ALA A 51 16.52 3.94 30.11
C ALA A 51 17.44 4.68 29.14
N ASP A 52 18.26 5.58 29.67
CA ASP A 52 19.34 6.20 28.93
C ASP A 52 20.64 5.39 29.08
N ALA A 53 21.37 5.28 27.97
CA ALA A 53 22.66 4.60 27.92
C ALA A 53 23.76 5.66 27.95
N ASP A 54 24.54 5.66 29.03
CA ASP A 54 25.68 6.55 29.27
C ASP A 54 26.98 5.73 29.42
N LEU A 55 28.12 6.40 29.60
CA LEU A 55 29.43 5.77 29.74
C LEU A 55 29.50 4.79 30.93
N ASP A 56 28.71 5.03 31.97
CA ASP A 56 28.68 4.23 33.21
C ASP A 56 27.61 3.12 33.21
N GLY A 57 26.83 2.97 32.13
CA GLY A 57 25.83 1.91 31.98
C GLY A 57 24.44 2.39 31.58
N LEU A 58 23.42 1.60 31.93
CA LEU A 58 22.01 1.94 31.68
C LEU A 58 21.36 2.50 32.94
N THR A 59 20.91 3.75 32.87
CA THR A 59 20.17 4.42 33.94
C THR A 59 18.69 4.45 33.59
N VAL A 60 17.85 3.90 34.47
CA VAL A 60 16.39 3.89 34.28
C VAL A 60 15.84 5.27 34.60
N THR A 61 15.21 5.92 33.62
CA THR A 61 14.67 7.28 33.74
C THR A 61 13.17 7.30 33.99
N THR A 62 12.43 6.31 33.50
CA THR A 62 10.96 6.24 33.65
C THR A 62 10.46 4.80 33.67
N VAL A 63 9.53 4.49 34.58
CA VAL A 63 8.85 3.19 34.65
C VAL A 63 7.39 3.36 34.21
N PHE A 64 6.93 2.51 33.32
CA PHE A 64 5.55 2.50 32.85
C PHE A 64 4.71 1.54 33.68
N ALA A 65 3.52 1.98 34.11
CA ALA A 65 2.57 1.14 34.84
C ALA A 65 2.25 -0.16 34.06
N PRO A 66 2.11 -1.30 34.74
CA PRO A 66 1.78 -2.57 34.10
C PRO A 66 0.45 -2.44 33.36
N LYS A 67 0.42 -2.99 32.15
CA LYS A 67 -0.80 -3.02 31.34
C LYS A 67 -1.80 -3.92 32.06
N GLY A 68 -2.80 -3.31 32.70
CA GLY A 68 -3.83 -4.03 33.48
C GLY A 68 -4.41 -5.22 32.73
N ALA A 69 -4.90 -6.21 33.49
CA ALA A 69 -5.48 -7.44 32.96
C ALA A 69 -6.43 -7.13 31.80
N ARG A 70 -6.23 -7.82 30.66
CA ARG A 70 -7.13 -7.74 29.51
C ARG A 70 -8.53 -8.08 30.00
N LYS A 71 -9.46 -7.11 29.94
CA LYS A 71 -10.89 -7.44 29.91
C LYS A 71 -11.09 -8.41 28.75
N GLU A 72 -11.77 -9.53 29.01
CA GLU A 72 -12.13 -10.50 27.99
C GLU A 72 -12.79 -9.79 26.81
N ALA A 73 -12.49 -10.26 25.60
CA ALA A 73 -13.00 -9.65 24.39
C ALA A 73 -14.53 -9.77 24.38
N GLU A 74 -15.24 -8.64 24.30
CA GLU A 74 -16.68 -8.63 24.04
C GLU A 74 -16.96 -9.39 22.74
N THR A 75 -17.51 -10.60 22.86
CA THR A 75 -17.96 -11.41 21.73
C THR A 75 -19.28 -10.85 21.21
N LEU A 76 -19.27 -10.38 19.98
CA LEU A 76 -20.50 -10.07 19.25
C LEU A 76 -21.11 -11.38 18.76
N GLU A 77 -22.30 -11.71 19.26
CA GLU A 77 -23.11 -12.80 18.74
C GLU A 77 -23.83 -12.32 17.47
N VAL A 78 -23.45 -12.88 16.32
CA VAL A 78 -24.07 -12.54 15.03
C VAL A 78 -25.33 -13.37 14.88
N LEU A 79 -26.48 -12.77 15.22
CA LEU A 79 -27.78 -13.32 14.84
C LEU A 79 -27.95 -13.17 13.32
N GLY A 80 -27.83 -14.29 12.60
CA GLY A 80 -28.12 -14.33 11.17
C GLY A 80 -29.58 -13.92 10.89
N SER A 81 -29.85 -13.35 9.72
CA SER A 81 -31.16 -12.78 9.35
C SER A 81 -32.31 -13.79 9.25
N GLY A 82 -32.07 -15.09 9.50
CA GLY A 82 -33.07 -16.16 9.43
C GLY A 82 -33.67 -16.39 8.04
N ARG A 83 -33.10 -15.76 6.99
CA ARG A 83 -33.58 -15.85 5.61
C ARG A 83 -32.49 -16.44 4.73
N ASP A 84 -32.87 -17.42 3.93
CA ASP A 84 -31.98 -18.07 2.96
C ASP A 84 -31.89 -17.18 1.71
N GLU A 85 -30.96 -16.23 1.73
CA GLU A 85 -30.66 -15.35 0.60
C GLU A 85 -29.38 -15.83 -0.11
N PRO A 86 -29.35 -15.83 -1.46
CA PRO A 86 -28.17 -16.27 -2.19
C PRO A 86 -26.95 -15.39 -1.86
N LEU A 87 -25.87 -16.03 -1.40
CA LEU A 87 -24.62 -15.41 -0.93
C LEU A 87 -23.84 -14.58 -1.97
N VAL A 88 -24.36 -14.44 -3.19
CA VAL A 88 -23.69 -13.73 -4.29
C VAL A 88 -24.71 -12.95 -5.12
N THR A 89 -24.74 -11.62 -5.00
CA THR A 89 -25.39 -10.75 -5.99
C THR A 89 -24.45 -10.57 -7.18
N GLN A 90 -24.60 -11.38 -8.23
CA GLN A 90 -23.91 -11.14 -9.50
C GLN A 90 -24.68 -10.10 -10.30
N VAL A 91 -24.07 -8.93 -10.52
CA VAL A 91 -24.55 -7.95 -11.51
C VAL A 91 -23.76 -8.16 -12.79
N LEU A 92 -24.35 -8.87 -13.76
CA LEU A 92 -23.79 -8.99 -15.11
C LEU A 92 -23.98 -7.67 -15.86
N ALA A 93 -22.88 -7.09 -16.34
CA ALA A 93 -22.91 -5.89 -17.16
C ALA A 93 -23.60 -6.18 -18.52
N ALA A 94 -24.49 -5.28 -18.95
CA ALA A 94 -25.13 -5.35 -20.25
C ALA A 94 -24.09 -5.29 -21.38
N LYS A 95 -24.16 -6.27 -22.28
CA LYS A 95 -23.34 -6.42 -23.49
C LYS A 95 -23.52 -5.21 -24.41
N GLY A 96 -22.53 -4.32 -24.44
CA GLY A 96 -22.46 -3.19 -25.36
C GLY A 96 -22.36 -3.65 -26.81
N ARG A 97 -23.17 -3.04 -27.69
CA ARG A 97 -23.12 -3.18 -29.15
C ARG A 97 -21.78 -2.65 -29.67
N GLY A 98 -20.82 -3.55 -29.85
CA GLY A 98 -19.57 -3.29 -30.55
C GLY A 98 -19.71 -3.61 -32.03
N ARG A 99 -19.49 -2.58 -32.86
CA ARG A 99 -19.38 -2.62 -34.32
C ARG A 99 -18.45 -3.74 -34.78
N GLY A 100 -18.92 -4.48 -35.79
CA GLY A 100 -18.16 -5.53 -36.45
C GLY A 100 -16.90 -5.03 -37.12
N ARG A 101 -15.83 -5.84 -37.02
CA ARG A 101 -14.73 -5.85 -37.99
C ARG A 101 -13.98 -7.18 -37.91
N GLY A 102 -14.10 -7.97 -38.97
CA GLY A 102 -13.05 -8.84 -39.49
C GLY A 102 -13.04 -10.29 -38.99
N GLY A 103 -13.33 -11.23 -39.88
CA GLY A 103 -12.87 -12.61 -39.76
C GLY A 103 -13.77 -13.61 -40.48
N ASP A 104 -13.32 -14.04 -41.66
CA ASP A 104 -13.72 -15.24 -42.41
C ASP A 104 -15.17 -15.39 -42.89
N ASP A 105 -15.34 -15.29 -44.21
CA ASP A 105 -15.90 -16.43 -44.94
C ASP A 105 -15.37 -16.47 -46.38
N ARG A 106 -14.68 -17.56 -46.68
CA ARG A 106 -14.29 -17.99 -48.02
C ARG A 106 -15.51 -18.66 -48.66
N GLU A 107 -15.98 -18.15 -49.80
CA GLU A 107 -16.18 -18.93 -51.03
C GLU A 107 -17.04 -18.20 -52.07
N ARG A 108 -16.64 -18.42 -53.34
CA ARG A 108 -17.41 -18.29 -54.59
C ARG A 108 -17.69 -16.88 -55.13
N GLY A 109 -17.28 -16.70 -56.39
CA GLY A 109 -18.00 -15.81 -57.30
C GLY A 109 -17.10 -15.03 -58.25
N ARG A 110 -16.97 -15.53 -59.46
CA ARG A 110 -16.31 -14.90 -60.61
C ARG A 110 -17.01 -13.60 -61.00
N GLY A 111 -16.28 -12.66 -61.63
CA GLY A 111 -16.83 -11.88 -62.73
C GLY A 111 -16.62 -10.36 -62.71
N ARG A 112 -15.67 -9.91 -63.54
CA ARG A 112 -15.75 -8.82 -64.54
C ARG A 112 -16.41 -7.47 -64.19
N GLY A 113 -15.67 -6.42 -64.55
CA GLY A 113 -16.18 -5.28 -65.34
C GLY A 113 -16.44 -4.02 -64.52
N ARG A 114 -15.64 -2.97 -64.69
CA ARG A 114 -15.75 -1.90 -65.72
C ARG A 114 -16.74 -0.80 -65.32
N GLY A 115 -16.24 0.44 -65.37
CA GLY A 115 -17.00 1.62 -65.74
C GLY A 115 -17.40 2.49 -64.54
N ARG A 116 -16.87 3.68 -64.28
CA ARG A 116 -16.70 4.89 -65.12
C ARG A 116 -17.85 5.89 -64.89
N ASP A 117 -17.41 7.10 -64.53
CA ASP A 117 -17.98 8.44 -64.76
C ASP A 117 -19.21 8.98 -64.02
N GLY A 118 -19.11 10.29 -63.77
CA GLY A 118 -20.22 11.25 -63.66
C GLY A 118 -20.55 11.59 -62.22
N ASP A 119 -20.00 12.62 -61.57
CA ASP A 119 -20.02 14.04 -61.96
C ASP A 119 -21.44 14.51 -62.29
N ASN A 120 -22.13 15.15 -61.34
CA ASN A 120 -22.63 16.52 -61.55
C ASN A 120 -23.22 17.11 -60.26
N ARG A 121 -22.98 18.41 -60.17
CA ARG A 121 -23.31 19.39 -59.15
C ARG A 121 -24.82 19.68 -59.10
N GLY A 122 -25.26 20.04 -57.91
CA GLY A 122 -25.78 21.40 -57.73
C GLY A 122 -27.24 21.54 -57.32
N ARG A 123 -27.43 22.60 -56.51
CA ARG A 123 -28.68 23.31 -56.17
C ARG A 123 -29.58 22.54 -55.19
N GLY A 124 -29.81 22.98 -53.96
CA GLY A 124 -29.88 24.35 -53.47
C GLY A 124 -31.31 24.87 -53.59
N ARG A 125 -31.96 25.02 -52.43
CA ARG A 125 -32.98 26.01 -52.06
C ARG A 125 -34.45 25.58 -52.08
N GLY A 126 -35.06 25.66 -50.89
CA GLY A 126 -36.35 26.33 -50.71
C GLY A 126 -37.52 25.43 -50.31
N GLY A 127 -38.10 25.70 -49.14
CA GLY A 127 -39.40 25.14 -48.75
C GLY A 127 -39.69 25.43 -47.28
N ARG A 128 -40.41 26.52 -47.04
CA ARG A 128 -40.70 27.15 -45.76
C ARG A 128 -42.09 26.71 -45.26
N ASP A 129 -42.31 26.93 -43.96
CA ASP A 129 -43.59 27.18 -43.27
C ASP A 129 -44.40 25.99 -42.71
N GLY A 130 -44.80 26.13 -41.43
CA GLY A 130 -46.12 25.66 -41.00
C GLY A 130 -46.28 24.91 -39.68
N GLU A 131 -45.83 25.47 -38.55
CA GLU A 131 -46.47 25.53 -37.22
C GLU A 131 -47.48 24.46 -36.69
N ARG A 132 -47.31 24.17 -35.36
CA ARG A 132 -48.25 23.63 -34.32
C ARG A 132 -48.20 22.11 -34.13
N ARG A 133 -48.01 21.51 -32.93
CA ARG A 133 -48.16 21.91 -31.52
C ARG A 133 -47.47 20.85 -30.64
N GLY A 134 -46.92 21.25 -29.50
CA GLY A 134 -46.87 20.36 -28.32
C GLY A 134 -45.61 20.50 -27.47
N GLY A 135 -45.76 21.19 -26.34
CA GLY A 135 -44.70 21.57 -25.42
C GLY A 135 -44.05 20.39 -24.69
N GLY A 136 -42.76 20.57 -24.42
CA GLY A 136 -41.96 19.71 -23.54
C GLY A 136 -40.77 20.50 -23.02
N ASP A 137 -40.92 21.01 -21.80
CA ASP A 137 -39.86 21.10 -20.79
C ASP A 137 -38.52 21.74 -21.23
N ARG A 138 -38.46 23.07 -21.21
CA ARG A 138 -37.19 23.82 -21.22
C ARG A 138 -36.50 23.66 -19.85
N ARG A 139 -35.92 22.49 -19.62
CA ARG A 139 -34.87 22.33 -18.62
C ARG A 139 -33.66 23.13 -19.07
N ASN A 140 -33.28 24.05 -18.20
CA ASN A 140 -32.19 24.99 -18.29
C ASN A 140 -30.85 24.25 -18.51
N GLU A 141 -30.51 23.93 -19.76
CA GLU A 141 -29.17 23.49 -20.16
C GLU A 141 -28.21 24.67 -20.07
N ARG A 142 -27.75 24.94 -18.84
CA ARG A 142 -26.53 25.70 -18.62
C ARG A 142 -25.43 25.04 -19.47
N PRO A 143 -24.74 25.77 -20.38
CA PRO A 143 -23.66 25.18 -21.14
C PRO A 143 -22.62 24.66 -20.15
N HIS A 144 -22.42 23.34 -20.15
CA HIS A 144 -21.36 22.70 -19.39
C HIS A 144 -20.07 23.28 -19.92
N ARG A 145 -19.51 24.30 -19.22
CA ARG A 145 -18.14 24.77 -19.44
C ARG A 145 -17.30 23.51 -19.42
N GLN A 146 -16.86 23.07 -20.59
CA GLN A 146 -15.88 22.01 -20.71
C GLN A 146 -14.65 22.54 -19.98
N ARG A 147 -14.52 22.18 -18.70
CA ARG A 147 -13.29 22.39 -17.95
C ARG A 147 -12.25 21.63 -18.77
N GLN A 148 -11.43 22.37 -19.51
CA GLN A 148 -10.30 21.80 -20.24
C GLN A 148 -9.55 20.96 -19.23
N LYS A 149 -9.57 19.63 -19.43
CA LYS A 149 -8.80 18.73 -18.57
C LYS A 149 -7.36 19.23 -18.66
N PRO A 150 -6.70 19.54 -17.52
CA PRO A 150 -5.31 19.92 -17.53
C PRO A 150 -4.53 18.88 -18.34
N PRO A 151 -3.55 19.29 -19.17
CA PRO A 151 -2.78 18.36 -19.97
C PRO A 151 -2.26 17.25 -19.07
N ALA A 152 -2.53 16.00 -19.44
CA ALA A 152 -2.09 14.86 -18.67
C ALA A 152 -0.57 14.91 -18.60
N ARG A 153 -0.02 14.94 -17.37
CA ARG A 153 1.43 14.84 -17.19
C ARG A 153 1.93 13.60 -17.94
N PRO A 154 3.04 13.69 -18.68
CA PRO A 154 3.59 12.53 -19.38
C PRO A 154 3.80 11.41 -18.37
N LYS A 155 3.23 10.22 -18.66
CA LYS A 155 3.33 9.06 -17.78
C LYS A 155 4.77 8.59 -17.79
N VAL A 156 5.37 8.45 -16.61
CA VAL A 156 6.70 7.86 -16.46
C VAL A 156 6.72 6.45 -17.08
N PRO A 157 7.77 6.11 -17.86
CA PRO A 157 7.96 4.77 -18.40
C PRO A 157 7.87 3.68 -17.33
N ARG A 158 7.24 2.56 -17.67
CA ARG A 158 7.15 1.38 -16.80
C ARG A 158 8.35 0.47 -17.02
N LEU A 159 8.71 -0.29 -15.99
CA LEU A 159 9.83 -1.23 -16.06
C LEU A 159 9.58 -2.30 -17.13
N ARG A 160 10.59 -2.57 -17.98
CA ARG A 160 10.57 -3.62 -19.01
C ARG A 160 11.77 -4.56 -18.83
N PRO A 161 11.62 -5.61 -18.00
CA PRO A 161 12.67 -6.60 -17.79
C PRO A 161 12.98 -7.37 -19.07
N ALA A 162 14.25 -7.74 -19.23
CA ALA A 162 14.65 -8.77 -20.18
C ALA A 162 14.16 -10.16 -19.71
N ARG A 163 14.57 -11.21 -20.41
CA ARG A 163 14.31 -12.61 -20.02
C ARG A 163 15.59 -13.44 -20.10
N THR A 164 16.74 -12.81 -19.92
CA THR A 164 18.05 -13.42 -20.14
C THR A 164 18.33 -14.45 -19.06
N HIS A 165 18.24 -14.04 -17.80
CA HIS A 165 18.45 -14.92 -16.65
C HIS A 165 17.34 -15.95 -16.53
N ARG A 166 16.08 -15.56 -16.74
CA ARG A 166 14.95 -16.48 -16.76
C ARG A 166 15.13 -17.59 -17.80
N GLN A 167 15.56 -17.26 -19.02
CA GLN A 167 15.78 -18.26 -20.07
C GLN A 167 17.01 -19.14 -19.77
N ALA A 168 18.09 -18.57 -19.24
CA ALA A 168 19.26 -19.34 -18.85
C ALA A 168 18.93 -20.35 -17.74
N ALA A 169 18.23 -19.92 -16.68
CA ALA A 169 17.78 -20.78 -15.60
C ALA A 169 16.83 -21.88 -16.09
N PHE A 170 15.95 -21.56 -17.05
CA PHE A 170 15.06 -22.54 -17.67
C PHE A 170 15.82 -23.61 -18.47
N LYS A 171 16.79 -23.19 -19.30
CA LYS A 171 17.60 -24.11 -20.13
C LYS A 171 18.52 -25.00 -19.32
N ALA A 172 18.96 -24.56 -18.15
CA ALA A 172 19.79 -25.34 -17.25
C ALA A 172 19.04 -26.52 -16.58
N LEU A 173 17.71 -26.53 -16.61
CA LEU A 173 16.92 -27.59 -16.02
C LEU A 173 16.88 -28.85 -16.90
N PRO A 174 16.85 -30.05 -16.30
CA PRO A 174 16.58 -31.29 -17.02
C PRO A 174 15.29 -31.19 -17.84
N THR A 175 15.27 -31.77 -19.05
CA THR A 175 14.13 -31.68 -19.98
C THR A 175 12.81 -32.13 -19.35
N SER A 176 12.85 -33.15 -18.49
CA SER A 176 11.67 -33.65 -17.76
C SER A 176 11.05 -32.63 -16.78
N GLN A 177 11.84 -31.66 -16.32
CA GLN A 177 11.42 -30.64 -15.35
C GLN A 177 11.00 -29.32 -16.01
N GLN A 178 11.33 -29.13 -17.30
CA GLN A 178 11.07 -27.87 -18.02
C GLN A 178 9.58 -27.54 -18.09
N LEU A 179 8.71 -28.51 -18.38
CA LEU A 179 7.25 -28.27 -18.43
C LEU A 179 6.70 -27.77 -17.08
N LEU A 180 7.16 -28.37 -15.98
CA LEU A 180 6.78 -27.93 -14.65
C LEU A 180 7.32 -26.53 -14.34
N ALA A 181 8.57 -26.25 -14.74
CA ALA A 181 9.19 -24.93 -14.58
C ALA A 181 8.45 -23.84 -15.37
N GLU A 182 7.94 -24.12 -16.56
CA GLU A 182 7.10 -23.17 -17.31
C GLU A 182 5.85 -22.80 -16.51
N GLU A 183 5.20 -23.78 -15.90
CA GLU A 183 3.99 -23.55 -15.11
C GLU A 183 4.30 -22.76 -13.83
N VAL A 184 5.43 -23.06 -13.18
CA VAL A 184 5.95 -22.25 -12.06
C VAL A 184 6.20 -20.80 -12.49
N LEU A 185 6.78 -20.56 -13.67
CA LEU A 185 7.03 -19.21 -14.18
C LEU A 185 5.76 -18.46 -14.63
N LYS A 186 4.64 -19.16 -14.86
CA LYS A 186 3.35 -18.55 -15.23
C LYS A 186 2.55 -18.13 -13.99
N GLY A 187 2.45 -19.00 -12.99
CA GLY A 187 1.55 -18.79 -11.84
C GLY A 187 2.17 -19.10 -10.47
N GLY A 188 3.46 -19.39 -10.40
CA GLY A 188 4.12 -19.89 -9.19
C GLY A 188 3.61 -21.27 -8.77
N VAL A 189 4.00 -21.70 -7.58
CA VAL A 189 3.53 -22.97 -6.98
C VAL A 189 1.99 -23.02 -6.84
N PRO A 190 1.27 -21.93 -6.50
CA PRO A 190 -0.19 -21.95 -6.51
C PRO A 190 -0.79 -22.18 -7.90
N GLY A 191 -0.17 -21.64 -8.96
CA GLY A 191 -0.55 -21.92 -10.35
C GLY A 191 -0.41 -23.39 -10.70
N VAL A 192 0.73 -24.00 -10.35
CA VAL A 192 0.96 -25.45 -10.52
C VAL A 192 -0.11 -26.27 -9.80
N ARG A 193 -0.44 -25.90 -8.56
CA ARG A 193 -1.50 -26.55 -7.78
C ARG A 193 -2.85 -26.52 -8.51
N GLN A 194 -3.24 -25.38 -9.07
CA GLN A 194 -4.49 -25.23 -9.81
C GLN A 194 -4.46 -25.96 -11.16
N ALA A 195 -3.31 -25.98 -11.84
CA ALA A 195 -3.14 -26.68 -13.10
C ALA A 195 -3.32 -28.20 -12.91
N ILE A 196 -2.70 -28.77 -11.87
CA ILE A 196 -2.86 -30.19 -11.54
C ILE A 196 -4.31 -30.52 -11.20
N ASP A 197 -4.98 -29.69 -10.40
CA ASP A 197 -6.40 -29.90 -10.05
C ASP A 197 -7.26 -29.94 -11.32
N ARG A 198 -7.09 -28.99 -12.24
CA ARG A 198 -7.81 -28.99 -13.53
C ARG A 198 -7.49 -30.21 -14.40
N MET A 199 -6.26 -30.70 -14.38
CA MET A 199 -5.88 -31.92 -15.12
C MET A 199 -6.53 -33.16 -14.51
N ASN A 200 -6.61 -33.23 -13.18
CA ASN A 200 -7.24 -34.33 -12.47
C ASN A 200 -8.76 -34.35 -12.64
N ASP A 201 -9.40 -33.19 -12.71
CA ASP A 201 -10.83 -33.08 -13.02
C ASP A 201 -11.14 -33.60 -14.43
N LYS A 202 -10.28 -33.27 -15.41
CA LYS A 202 -10.39 -33.81 -16.78
C LYS A 202 -10.13 -35.30 -16.84
N ALA A 203 -9.06 -35.78 -16.20
CA ALA A 203 -8.75 -37.21 -16.15
C ALA A 203 -9.90 -38.00 -15.52
N ALA A 204 -10.54 -37.47 -14.47
CA ALA A 204 -11.72 -38.08 -13.87
C ALA A 204 -12.92 -38.12 -14.84
N ALA A 205 -13.16 -37.05 -15.61
CA ALA A 205 -14.22 -37.01 -16.61
C ALA A 205 -13.99 -38.00 -17.78
N GLU A 206 -12.72 -38.26 -18.12
CA GLU A 206 -12.30 -39.16 -19.19
C GLU A 206 -12.05 -40.60 -18.70
N GLY A 207 -12.27 -40.90 -17.42
CA GLY A 207 -12.03 -42.21 -16.82
C GLY A 207 -10.54 -42.60 -16.72
N MET A 208 -9.63 -41.64 -16.87
CA MET A 208 -8.18 -41.82 -16.75
C MET A 208 -7.71 -41.71 -15.29
N PRO A 209 -6.59 -42.36 -14.92
CA PRO A 209 -6.04 -42.25 -13.58
C PRO A 209 -5.60 -40.82 -13.26
N LYS A 210 -5.87 -40.38 -12.02
CA LYS A 210 -5.48 -39.05 -11.52
C LYS A 210 -3.96 -38.94 -11.34
N ILE A 211 -3.43 -37.77 -11.63
CA ILE A 211 -2.03 -37.39 -11.40
C ILE A 211 -1.82 -37.15 -9.89
N LYS A 212 -0.77 -37.73 -9.34
CA LYS A 212 -0.35 -37.48 -7.95
C LYS A 212 0.15 -36.05 -7.81
N ARG A 213 -0.51 -35.27 -6.95
CA ARG A 213 -0.30 -33.82 -6.83
C ARG A 213 0.96 -33.48 -6.05
N GLU A 214 1.14 -34.14 -4.92
CA GLU A 214 2.13 -33.80 -3.89
C GLU A 214 3.57 -33.86 -4.42
N PRO A 215 3.98 -34.89 -5.20
CA PRO A 215 5.35 -34.95 -5.74
C PRO A 215 5.67 -33.80 -6.71
N LEU A 216 4.70 -33.42 -7.55
CA LEU A 216 4.86 -32.31 -8.50
C LEU A 216 4.90 -30.95 -7.80
N VAL A 217 4.08 -30.77 -6.77
CA VAL A 217 4.10 -29.55 -5.96
C VAL A 217 5.41 -29.43 -5.20
N ALA A 218 5.91 -30.51 -4.60
CA ALA A 218 7.21 -30.51 -3.90
C ALA A 218 8.37 -30.16 -4.85
N LEU A 219 8.36 -30.71 -6.07
CA LEU A 219 9.36 -30.35 -7.09
C LEU A 219 9.23 -28.87 -7.50
N ALA A 220 8.01 -28.37 -7.68
CA ALA A 220 7.76 -26.96 -8.01
C ALA A 220 8.25 -26.01 -6.89
N GLU A 221 8.06 -26.38 -5.62
CA GLU A 221 8.57 -25.64 -4.46
C GLU A 221 10.10 -25.59 -4.42
N ARG A 222 10.77 -26.68 -4.85
CA ARG A 222 12.24 -26.71 -4.99
C ARG A 222 12.75 -25.84 -6.13
N LEU A 223 12.04 -25.79 -7.26
CA LEU A 223 12.43 -25.00 -8.44
C LEU A 223 12.13 -23.50 -8.28
N ALA A 224 11.08 -23.16 -7.54
CA ALA A 224 10.57 -21.79 -7.45
C ALA A 224 11.59 -20.74 -6.97
N PRO A 225 12.45 -20.98 -5.95
CA PRO A 225 13.44 -20.00 -5.53
C PRO A 225 14.44 -19.62 -6.63
N THR A 226 14.96 -20.61 -7.36
CA THR A 226 15.94 -20.38 -8.44
C THR A 226 15.30 -19.61 -9.60
N LEU A 227 14.10 -20.00 -10.01
CA LEU A 227 13.37 -19.34 -11.09
C LEU A 227 12.99 -17.89 -10.72
N LYS A 228 12.53 -17.66 -9.48
CA LYS A 228 12.23 -16.31 -8.98
C LYS A 228 13.47 -15.43 -8.86
N ALA A 229 14.60 -15.99 -8.44
CA ALA A 229 15.86 -15.25 -8.38
C ALA A 229 16.32 -14.83 -9.79
N ALA A 230 16.16 -15.70 -10.78
CA ALA A 230 16.46 -15.38 -12.18
C ALA A 230 15.55 -14.27 -12.74
N GLU A 231 14.23 -14.37 -12.51
CA GLU A 231 13.28 -13.31 -12.90
C GLU A 231 13.56 -11.98 -12.18
N TRP A 232 13.96 -12.05 -10.91
CA TRP A 232 14.34 -10.87 -10.16
C TRP A 232 15.58 -10.21 -10.77
N ARG A 233 16.62 -10.96 -11.12
CA ARG A 233 17.82 -10.42 -11.79
C ARG A 233 17.47 -9.67 -13.08
N ASP A 234 16.66 -10.27 -13.95
CA ASP A 234 16.20 -9.60 -15.18
C ASP A 234 15.47 -8.28 -14.90
N ARG A 235 14.65 -8.24 -13.83
CA ARG A 235 13.96 -7.00 -13.40
C ARG A 235 14.94 -5.98 -12.81
N ALA A 236 15.93 -6.46 -12.10
CA ALA A 236 16.85 -5.67 -11.32
C ALA A 236 17.88 -4.99 -12.24
N GLU A 237 18.43 -5.69 -13.24
CA GLU A 237 19.26 -5.10 -14.30
C GLU A 237 18.51 -4.04 -15.10
N ALA A 238 17.25 -4.31 -15.45
CA ALA A 238 16.39 -3.34 -16.13
C ALA A 238 16.11 -2.11 -15.25
N ALA A 239 16.02 -2.29 -13.92
CA ALA A 239 15.83 -1.19 -12.98
C ALA A 239 17.11 -0.37 -12.78
N VAL A 240 18.29 -0.98 -12.77
CA VAL A 240 19.58 -0.29 -12.76
C VAL A 240 19.75 0.53 -14.04
N THR A 241 19.52 -0.08 -15.22
CA THR A 241 19.61 0.61 -16.51
C THR A 241 18.59 1.76 -16.61
N GLY A 242 17.39 1.54 -16.08
CA GLY A 242 16.31 2.52 -16.06
C GLY A 242 16.29 3.42 -14.82
N MET A 243 17.39 3.50 -14.05
CA MET A 243 17.38 4.10 -12.71
C MET A 243 16.85 5.52 -12.69
N GLU A 244 17.08 6.33 -13.73
CA GLU A 244 16.64 7.72 -13.80
C GLU A 244 15.29 7.92 -14.50
N THR A 245 14.89 7.00 -15.37
CA THR A 245 13.78 7.21 -16.32
C THR A 245 12.54 6.39 -15.99
N VAL A 246 12.69 5.24 -15.34
CA VAL A 246 11.58 4.34 -15.00
C VAL A 246 10.78 4.89 -13.81
N ASP A 247 9.52 4.52 -13.67
CA ASP A 247 8.68 4.84 -12.52
C ASP A 247 9.32 4.37 -11.19
N LEU A 248 9.50 5.29 -10.23
CA LEU A 248 10.01 4.98 -8.88
C LEU A 248 9.21 3.89 -8.17
N ARG A 249 7.91 3.75 -8.44
CA ARG A 249 7.08 2.68 -7.87
C ARG A 249 7.58 1.31 -8.30
N ASP A 250 7.95 1.17 -9.58
CA ASP A 250 8.40 -0.11 -10.12
C ASP A 250 9.79 -0.46 -9.54
N ILE A 251 10.70 0.52 -9.44
CA ILE A 251 12.03 0.35 -8.80
C ILE A 251 11.88 -0.07 -7.33
N ARG A 252 11.02 0.62 -6.55
CA ARG A 252 10.71 0.22 -5.16
C ARG A 252 10.19 -1.22 -5.07
N SER A 253 9.37 -1.67 -6.02
CA SER A 253 8.89 -3.06 -6.03
C SER A 253 10.02 -4.07 -6.21
N VAL A 254 11.03 -3.74 -7.01
CA VAL A 254 12.19 -4.61 -7.25
C VAL A 254 13.09 -4.66 -6.02
N VAL A 255 13.32 -3.51 -5.38
CA VAL A 255 14.09 -3.43 -4.12
C VAL A 255 13.42 -4.24 -3.01
N VAL A 256 12.10 -4.12 -2.83
CA VAL A 256 11.36 -4.93 -1.83
C VAL A 256 11.44 -6.42 -2.13
N ALA A 257 11.46 -6.82 -3.41
CA ALA A 257 11.59 -8.22 -3.80
C ALA A 257 13.02 -8.78 -3.61
N ALA A 258 14.02 -7.93 -3.37
CA ALA A 258 15.42 -8.34 -3.25
C ALA A 258 15.65 -9.28 -2.07
N ASP A 259 14.99 -9.04 -0.93
CA ASP A 259 15.20 -9.82 0.31
C ASP A 259 14.87 -11.31 0.14
N GLY A 260 13.99 -11.67 -0.79
CA GLY A 260 13.67 -13.06 -1.11
C GLY A 260 14.52 -13.69 -2.23
N ALA A 261 15.18 -12.87 -3.05
CA ALA A 261 15.83 -13.28 -4.29
C ALA A 261 17.38 -13.22 -4.23
N ALA A 262 17.96 -12.30 -3.45
CA ALA A 262 19.40 -12.05 -3.38
C ALA A 262 20.13 -13.01 -2.43
N ARG A 263 20.37 -14.24 -2.90
CA ARG A 263 21.03 -15.30 -2.10
C ARG A 263 22.53 -15.42 -2.33
N ASP A 264 23.00 -14.99 -3.49
CA ASP A 264 24.39 -15.03 -3.95
C ASP A 264 24.98 -13.62 -4.04
N GLU A 265 26.31 -13.53 -4.05
CA GLU A 265 27.04 -12.27 -3.90
C GLU A 265 26.74 -11.27 -5.02
N GLU A 266 26.72 -11.72 -6.27
CA GLU A 266 26.39 -10.86 -7.42
C GLU A 266 24.99 -10.26 -7.29
N THR A 267 24.04 -11.04 -6.81
CA THR A 267 22.64 -10.63 -6.64
C THR A 267 22.45 -9.69 -5.44
N ARG A 268 23.28 -9.84 -4.39
CA ARG A 268 23.35 -8.89 -3.27
C ARG A 268 23.96 -7.57 -3.69
N ALA A 269 25.08 -7.59 -4.41
CA ALA A 269 25.71 -6.40 -4.95
C ALA A 269 24.75 -5.59 -5.83
N LEU A 270 23.98 -6.28 -6.68
CA LEU A 270 22.97 -5.63 -7.51
C LEU A 270 21.79 -5.08 -6.70
N ALA A 271 21.39 -5.76 -5.61
CA ALA A 271 20.40 -5.23 -4.68
C ALA A 271 20.88 -3.96 -3.96
N ASP A 272 22.15 -3.91 -3.55
CA ASP A 272 22.75 -2.74 -2.91
C ASP A 272 22.85 -1.56 -3.88
N GLN A 273 23.31 -1.81 -5.11
CA GLN A 273 23.31 -0.80 -6.18
C GLN A 273 21.91 -0.22 -6.42
N LEU A 274 20.86 -1.05 -6.40
CA LEU A 274 19.49 -0.59 -6.54
C LEU A 274 19.00 0.23 -5.34
N ARG A 275 19.37 -0.15 -4.11
CA ARG A 275 19.03 0.61 -2.90
C ARG A 275 19.69 1.98 -2.91
N GLU A 276 20.97 2.04 -3.24
CA GLU A 276 21.74 3.28 -3.36
C GLU A 276 21.19 4.18 -4.47
N GLY A 277 21.01 3.63 -5.69
CA GLY A 277 20.45 4.39 -6.81
C GLY A 277 19.04 4.91 -6.54
N LEU A 278 18.19 4.12 -5.88
CA LEU A 278 16.86 4.56 -5.46
C LEU A 278 16.93 5.68 -4.43
N ALA A 279 17.81 5.58 -3.43
CA ALA A 279 18.00 6.62 -2.42
C ALA A 279 18.46 7.94 -3.07
N ASN A 280 19.52 7.87 -3.88
CA ASN A 280 20.07 9.03 -4.59
C ASN A 280 19.01 9.69 -5.48
N ARG A 281 18.26 8.90 -6.27
CA ARG A 281 17.20 9.45 -7.13
C ARG A 281 16.07 10.09 -6.32
N VAL A 282 15.64 9.46 -5.23
CA VAL A 282 14.60 10.03 -4.36
C VAL A 282 15.07 11.36 -3.78
N ASP A 283 16.33 11.46 -3.37
CA ASP A 283 16.89 12.70 -2.82
C ASP A 283 17.03 13.79 -3.89
N VAL A 284 17.49 13.45 -5.11
CA VAL A 284 17.53 14.38 -6.25
C VAL A 284 16.12 14.89 -6.59
N GLU A 285 15.14 14.02 -6.74
CA GLU A 285 13.76 14.43 -7.02
C GLU A 285 13.16 15.25 -5.87
N HIS A 286 13.52 14.93 -4.62
CA HIS A 286 13.07 15.68 -3.46
C HIS A 286 13.69 17.09 -3.42
N ASN A 287 14.98 17.23 -3.72
CA ASN A 287 15.64 18.52 -3.81
C ASN A 287 15.06 19.36 -4.95
N ALA A 288 14.89 18.78 -6.15
CA ALA A 288 14.25 19.47 -7.27
C ALA A 288 12.82 19.95 -6.94
N TRP A 289 12.05 19.14 -6.21
CA TRP A 289 10.73 19.56 -5.71
C TRP A 289 10.81 20.73 -4.72
N ARG A 290 11.80 20.74 -3.81
CA ARG A 290 12.03 21.85 -2.89
C ARG A 290 12.41 23.12 -3.64
N ASP A 291 13.27 23.01 -4.64
CA ASP A 291 13.71 24.15 -5.45
C ASP A 291 12.55 24.72 -6.27
N GLU A 292 11.74 23.86 -6.92
CA GLU A 292 10.52 24.31 -7.62
C GLU A 292 9.55 25.00 -6.65
N LEU A 293 9.40 24.49 -5.43
CA LEU A 293 8.53 25.09 -4.42
C LEU A 293 9.06 26.43 -3.92
N ALA A 294 10.36 26.52 -3.62
CA ALA A 294 11.01 27.77 -3.23
C ALA A 294 10.87 28.84 -4.33
N GLN A 295 11.13 28.49 -5.58
CA GLN A 295 10.97 29.37 -6.73
C GLN A 295 9.50 29.80 -6.90
N THR A 296 8.55 28.88 -6.79
CA THR A 296 7.12 29.19 -6.94
C THR A 296 6.61 30.12 -5.83
N ILE A 297 7.15 29.99 -4.60
CA ILE A 297 6.88 30.91 -3.50
C ILE A 297 7.47 32.29 -3.81
N ALA A 298 8.74 32.36 -4.25
CA ALA A 298 9.41 33.62 -4.59
C ALA A 298 8.72 34.38 -5.73
N GLU A 299 8.14 33.67 -6.69
CA GLU A 299 7.34 34.25 -7.78
C GLU A 299 5.92 34.68 -7.36
N GLY A 300 5.54 34.52 -6.09
CA GLY A 300 4.23 34.91 -5.57
C GLY A 300 3.07 34.03 -6.06
N ARG A 301 3.35 32.83 -6.61
CA ARG A 301 2.33 31.92 -7.16
C ARG A 301 1.74 31.02 -6.06
N THR A 302 1.09 31.62 -5.06
CA THR A 302 0.63 30.98 -3.82
C THR A 302 -0.21 29.71 -4.03
N VAL A 303 -1.23 29.73 -4.90
CA VAL A 303 -2.08 28.55 -5.16
C VAL A 303 -1.27 27.39 -5.77
N ARG A 304 -0.32 27.70 -6.66
CA ARG A 304 0.56 26.69 -7.27
C ARG A 304 1.48 26.10 -6.21
N ALA A 305 2.09 26.94 -5.38
CA ALA A 305 2.96 26.52 -4.28
C ALA A 305 2.22 25.62 -3.29
N LEU A 306 1.00 26.00 -2.86
CA LEU A 306 0.16 25.17 -1.99
C LEU A 306 -0.14 23.79 -2.60
N ARG A 307 -0.51 23.75 -3.89
CA ARG A 307 -0.76 22.47 -4.58
C ARG A 307 0.50 21.63 -4.71
N LEU A 308 1.65 22.24 -4.99
CA LEU A 308 2.95 21.57 -5.09
C LEU A 308 3.39 21.00 -3.72
N SER A 309 3.17 21.74 -2.64
CA SER A 309 3.50 21.32 -1.26
C SER A 309 2.76 20.04 -0.82
N SER A 310 1.60 19.74 -1.41
CA SER A 310 0.80 18.55 -1.11
C SER A 310 1.28 17.27 -1.82
N ARG A 311 2.27 17.37 -2.71
CA ARG A 311 2.73 16.26 -3.57
C ARG A 311 4.24 16.03 -3.50
N PRO A 312 4.82 15.77 -2.31
CA PRO A 312 6.24 15.46 -2.21
C PRO A 312 6.54 14.11 -2.90
N PRO A 313 7.71 13.96 -3.56
CA PRO A 313 8.15 12.68 -4.12
C PRO A 313 8.26 11.56 -3.07
N LYS A 314 8.60 11.95 -1.83
CA LYS A 314 8.67 11.10 -0.64
C LYS A 314 7.44 11.33 0.23
N ALA A 315 6.56 10.34 0.30
CA ALA A 315 5.34 10.42 1.11
C ALA A 315 5.70 10.62 2.59
N GLY A 316 5.07 11.59 3.23
CA GLY A 316 5.31 11.93 4.63
C GLY A 316 6.60 12.70 4.89
N ALA A 317 7.35 13.11 3.85
CA ALA A 317 8.47 14.02 4.03
C ALA A 317 7.96 15.37 4.57
N PRO A 318 8.47 15.84 5.72
CA PRO A 318 8.05 17.12 6.28
C PRO A 318 8.53 18.27 5.39
N LEU A 319 7.73 19.32 5.33
CA LEU A 319 8.14 20.57 4.70
C LEU A 319 9.13 21.29 5.65
N PRO A 320 10.26 21.83 5.15
CA PRO A 320 11.14 22.67 5.96
C PRO A 320 10.39 23.81 6.63
N VAL A 321 10.73 24.13 7.89
CA VAL A 321 9.97 25.07 8.73
C VAL A 321 9.92 26.46 8.10
N ASP A 322 11.05 26.95 7.61
CA ASP A 322 11.20 28.22 6.91
C ASP A 322 10.34 28.30 5.63
N MET A 323 10.21 27.20 4.89
CA MET A 323 9.38 27.12 3.70
C MET A 323 7.90 27.03 4.06
N ALA A 324 7.58 26.32 5.14
CA ALA A 324 6.22 26.22 5.67
C ALA A 324 5.70 27.57 6.14
N GLU A 325 6.50 28.32 6.89
CA GLU A 325 6.19 29.67 7.35
C GLU A 325 5.96 30.63 6.17
N ARG A 326 6.90 30.68 5.22
CA ARG A 326 6.76 31.51 4.01
C ARG A 326 5.49 31.18 3.23
N LEU A 327 5.18 29.90 3.06
CA LEU A 327 3.97 29.45 2.37
C LEU A 327 2.69 29.78 3.13
N ALA A 328 2.70 29.64 4.47
CA ALA A 328 1.57 29.96 5.33
C ALA A 328 1.29 31.47 5.36
N THR A 329 2.34 32.30 5.43
CA THR A 329 2.25 33.75 5.36
C THR A 329 1.67 34.19 4.01
N ALA A 330 2.25 33.73 2.90
CA ALA A 330 1.74 34.05 1.56
C ALA A 330 0.29 33.61 1.34
N ALA A 331 -0.12 32.46 1.91
CA ALA A 331 -1.50 32.01 1.87
C ALA A 331 -2.43 32.89 2.71
N SER A 332 -1.99 33.30 3.90
CA SER A 332 -2.75 34.18 4.81
C SER A 332 -2.97 35.57 4.19
N GLU A 333 -1.94 36.14 3.57
CA GLU A 333 -2.00 37.42 2.83
C GLU A 333 -2.89 37.35 1.59
N SER A 334 -3.12 36.17 1.02
CA SER A 334 -4.04 35.97 -0.11
C SER A 334 -5.51 35.82 0.30
N LEU A 335 -5.80 35.80 1.61
CA LEU A 335 -7.14 35.62 2.18
C LEU A 335 -7.57 36.89 2.92
N THR A 336 -7.88 37.94 2.16
CA THR A 336 -8.33 39.26 2.67
C THR A 336 -9.77 39.58 2.25
N SER A 337 -10.35 40.63 2.82
CA SER A 337 -11.70 41.12 2.48
C SER A 337 -11.85 41.63 1.05
N GLU A 338 -10.75 42.10 0.45
CA GLU A 338 -10.71 42.69 -0.89
C GLU A 338 -10.66 41.64 -2.02
N VAL A 339 -10.45 40.37 -1.67
CA VAL A 339 -10.32 39.29 -2.64
C VAL A 339 -11.70 38.79 -3.06
N THR A 340 -11.88 38.58 -4.38
CA THR A 340 -13.14 38.05 -4.91
C THR A 340 -13.43 36.63 -4.40
N SER A 341 -14.72 36.32 -4.21
CA SER A 341 -15.16 35.02 -3.70
C SER A 341 -14.60 33.81 -4.47
N ASP A 342 -14.46 33.92 -5.81
CA ASP A 342 -13.90 32.85 -6.65
C ASP A 342 -12.40 32.61 -6.39
N ARG A 343 -11.62 33.69 -6.21
CA ARG A 343 -10.19 33.60 -5.89
C ARG A 343 -10.01 33.06 -4.49
N TYR A 344 -10.81 33.55 -3.53
CA TYR A 344 -10.84 33.04 -2.17
C TYR A 344 -11.13 31.54 -2.13
N ALA A 345 -12.18 31.09 -2.85
CA ALA A 345 -12.54 29.68 -2.99
C ALA A 345 -11.39 28.82 -3.56
N THR A 346 -10.64 29.37 -4.52
CA THR A 346 -9.49 28.69 -5.11
C THR A 346 -8.32 28.55 -4.13
N VAL A 347 -8.06 29.57 -3.31
CA VAL A 347 -7.02 29.53 -2.28
C VAL A 347 -7.39 28.53 -1.19
N ILE A 348 -8.61 28.57 -0.65
CA ILE A 348 -9.02 27.62 0.42
C ILE A 348 -8.99 26.16 -0.06
N ASP A 349 -9.34 25.89 -1.33
CA ASP A 349 -9.23 24.56 -1.92
C ASP A 349 -7.78 24.08 -1.93
N ALA A 350 -6.83 24.95 -2.26
CA ALA A 350 -5.41 24.60 -2.21
C ALA A 350 -4.88 24.47 -0.78
N VAL A 351 -5.28 25.37 0.13
CA VAL A 351 -4.90 25.33 1.56
C VAL A 351 -5.37 24.04 2.21
N ALA A 352 -6.61 23.59 1.95
CA ALA A 352 -7.19 22.43 2.63
C ALA A 352 -6.42 21.11 2.44
N PHE A 353 -5.62 20.99 1.37
CA PHE A 353 -4.78 19.81 1.11
C PHE A 353 -3.29 20.06 1.36
N SER A 354 -2.91 21.28 1.74
CA SER A 354 -1.52 21.60 2.05
C SER A 354 -1.13 21.11 3.46
N PRO A 355 0.14 20.73 3.68
CA PRO A 355 0.68 20.49 5.02
C PRO A 355 0.60 21.72 5.93
N VAL A 356 0.62 22.95 5.40
CA VAL A 356 0.61 24.19 6.22
C VAL A 356 -0.80 24.66 6.60
N ARG A 357 -1.84 23.89 6.27
CA ARG A 357 -3.24 24.31 6.42
C ARG A 357 -3.64 24.76 7.82
N THR A 358 -2.97 24.27 8.87
CA THR A 358 -3.24 24.65 10.27
C THR A 358 -2.57 25.96 10.67
N GLN A 359 -1.55 26.40 9.94
CA GLN A 359 -0.81 27.65 10.18
C GLN A 359 -1.44 28.85 9.45
N VAL A 360 -2.22 28.60 8.40
CA VAL A 360 -2.90 29.65 7.62
C VAL A 360 -4.01 30.30 8.44
N LYS A 361 -3.97 31.63 8.54
CA LYS A 361 -4.97 32.49 9.19
C LYS A 361 -5.51 33.46 8.14
N ALA A 362 -6.80 33.40 7.83
CA ALA A 362 -7.39 34.39 6.95
C ALA A 362 -7.43 35.76 7.66
N GLN A 363 -7.03 36.82 6.95
CA GLN A 363 -7.05 38.19 7.49
C GLN A 363 -8.46 38.79 7.45
N GLY A 364 -9.30 38.34 6.53
CA GLY A 364 -10.67 38.78 6.42
C GLY A 364 -11.54 37.82 5.60
N ILE A 365 -12.84 38.07 5.66
CA ILE A 365 -13.85 37.42 4.82
C ILE A 365 -14.19 38.39 3.70
N PRO A 366 -14.37 37.94 2.45
CA PRO A 366 -14.83 38.80 1.36
C PRO A 366 -16.10 39.54 1.74
N ALA A 367 -16.20 40.83 1.42
CA ALA A 367 -17.33 41.68 1.83
C ALA A 367 -18.71 41.13 1.38
N ASN A 368 -18.75 40.48 0.21
CA ASN A 368 -19.93 39.78 -0.31
C ASN A 368 -19.57 38.33 -0.65
N PRO A 369 -19.61 37.41 0.33
CA PRO A 369 -19.29 36.00 0.09
C PRO A 369 -20.38 35.37 -0.78
N SER A 370 -19.98 34.69 -1.85
CA SER A 370 -20.94 33.99 -2.72
C SER A 370 -21.40 32.67 -2.08
N ASP A 371 -22.60 32.21 -2.44
CA ASP A 371 -23.09 30.88 -2.02
C ASP A 371 -22.14 29.74 -2.38
N GLU A 372 -21.42 29.87 -3.51
CA GLU A 372 -20.43 28.89 -3.94
C GLU A 372 -19.22 28.86 -3.01
N LEU A 373 -18.75 30.03 -2.55
CA LEU A 373 -17.68 30.12 -1.56
C LEU A 373 -18.11 29.49 -0.24
N THR A 374 -19.30 29.84 0.27
CA THR A 374 -19.83 29.27 1.52
C THR A 374 -19.94 27.75 1.42
N LYS A 375 -20.48 27.21 0.32
CA LYS A 375 -20.53 25.75 0.07
C LYS A 375 -19.14 25.11 0.04
N ALA A 376 -18.15 25.77 -0.55
CA ALA A 376 -16.78 25.28 -0.58
C ALA A 376 -16.16 25.24 0.84
N VAL A 377 -16.36 26.30 1.63
CA VAL A 377 -15.92 26.35 3.04
C VAL A 377 -16.61 25.25 3.85
N THR A 378 -17.92 25.06 3.74
CA THR A 378 -18.65 23.98 4.44
C THR A 378 -18.10 22.61 4.10
N LYS A 379 -17.84 22.34 2.82
CA LYS A 379 -17.27 21.06 2.37
C LYS A 379 -15.86 20.81 2.96
N LEU A 380 -15.09 21.87 3.16
CA LEU A 380 -13.70 21.80 3.62
C LEU A 380 -13.56 22.05 5.12
N ALA A 381 -14.64 22.30 5.86
CA ALA A 381 -14.62 22.69 7.27
C ALA A 381 -13.84 21.71 8.18
N GLY A 382 -13.92 20.40 7.91
CA GLY A 382 -13.15 19.39 8.65
C GLY A 382 -11.63 19.46 8.44
N ARG A 383 -11.14 20.16 7.41
CA ARG A 383 -9.71 20.32 7.10
C ARG A 383 -9.15 21.71 7.40
N ILE A 384 -10.00 22.74 7.37
CA ILE A 384 -9.66 24.14 7.66
C ILE A 384 -10.63 24.73 8.70
N PRO A 385 -10.72 24.13 9.90
CA PRO A 385 -11.71 24.51 10.91
C PRO A 385 -11.60 25.97 11.34
N GLN A 386 -10.38 26.51 11.41
CA GLN A 386 -10.14 27.90 11.80
C GLN A 386 -10.66 28.92 10.78
N ILE A 387 -10.65 28.57 9.49
CA ILE A 387 -11.21 29.43 8.43
C ILE A 387 -12.73 29.26 8.42
N ALA A 388 -13.24 28.03 8.56
CA ALA A 388 -14.69 27.77 8.61
C ALA A 388 -15.38 28.50 9.77
N ALA A 389 -14.73 28.59 10.93
CA ALA A 389 -15.22 29.34 12.08
C ALA A 389 -15.43 30.83 11.77
N MET A 390 -14.59 31.45 10.94
CA MET A 390 -14.78 32.85 10.52
C MET A 390 -16.08 33.02 9.72
N PHE A 391 -16.46 32.02 8.91
CA PHE A 391 -17.72 32.01 8.17
C PHE A 391 -18.92 31.58 9.03
N GLY A 392 -18.75 31.39 10.34
CA GLY A 392 -19.80 30.88 11.23
C GLY A 392 -20.18 29.42 10.96
N ILE A 393 -19.33 28.66 10.27
CA ILE A 393 -19.57 27.25 9.94
C ILE A 393 -18.85 26.38 10.97
N GLU A 394 -19.61 25.60 11.72
CA GLU A 394 -19.06 24.62 12.65
C GLU A 394 -18.45 23.43 11.90
N ALA A 395 -17.21 23.07 12.25
CA ALA A 395 -16.55 21.93 11.64
C ALA A 395 -17.19 20.62 12.13
N PRO A 396 -17.46 19.65 11.24
CA PRO A 396 -18.02 18.37 11.66
C PRO A 396 -17.05 17.68 12.63
N ALA A 397 -17.59 17.15 13.74
CA ALA A 397 -16.82 16.42 14.74
C ALA A 397 -15.94 15.35 14.06
N GLN A 398 -14.63 15.37 14.34
CA GLN A 398 -13.71 14.40 13.76
C GLN A 398 -14.09 13.00 14.24
N LYS A 399 -14.69 12.20 13.37
CA LYS A 399 -14.89 10.77 13.66
C LYS A 399 -13.50 10.15 13.89
N PRO A 400 -13.25 9.50 15.03
CA PRO A 400 -11.98 8.82 15.26
C PRO A 400 -11.79 7.83 14.11
N ARG A 401 -10.65 7.96 13.39
CA ARG A 401 -10.27 7.01 12.35
C ARG A 401 -10.10 5.66 13.03
N GLY A 402 -11.13 4.82 12.96
CA GLY A 402 -11.08 3.46 13.45
C GLY A 402 -9.82 2.81 12.89
N LYS A 403 -8.94 2.34 13.77
CA LYS A 403 -7.85 1.43 13.42
C LYS A 403 -8.52 0.13 12.97
N GLY A 404 -9.02 0.09 11.75
CA GLY A 404 -9.34 -1.12 11.03
C GLY A 404 -8.04 -1.84 10.70
N LYS A 405 -7.35 -2.36 11.73
CA LYS A 405 -6.38 -3.43 11.52
C LYS A 405 -7.21 -4.58 10.98
N ARG A 406 -6.97 -4.98 9.73
CA ARG A 406 -7.39 -6.30 9.25
C ARG A 406 -6.98 -7.31 10.34
N PRO A 407 -7.88 -8.21 10.80
CA PRO A 407 -7.48 -9.26 11.71
C PRO A 407 -6.30 -10.01 11.10
N THR A 408 -5.19 -10.07 11.81
CA THR A 408 -4.12 -11.02 11.48
C THR A 408 -4.70 -12.41 11.59
N PRO A 409 -4.60 -13.27 10.55
CA PRO A 409 -5.03 -14.66 10.64
C PRO A 409 -4.36 -15.34 11.83
N PRO A 410 -5.06 -16.21 12.57
CA PRO A 410 -4.44 -16.96 13.65
C PRO A 410 -3.27 -17.80 13.12
N PRO A 411 -2.19 -17.96 13.90
CA PRO A 411 -1.09 -18.84 13.52
C PRO A 411 -1.60 -20.29 13.38
N PRO A 412 -1.05 -21.09 12.45
CA PRO A 412 -1.44 -22.49 12.30
C PRO A 412 -1.15 -23.27 13.59
N PRO A 413 -1.98 -24.28 13.92
CA PRO A 413 -1.77 -25.10 15.11
C PRO A 413 -0.41 -25.78 15.04
N ARG A 414 0.37 -25.66 16.12
CA ARG A 414 1.61 -26.41 16.29
C ARG A 414 1.25 -27.89 16.32
N SER A 415 1.77 -28.66 15.37
CA SER A 415 1.76 -30.11 15.43
C SER A 415 2.43 -30.55 16.74
N ALA A 416 1.72 -31.37 17.52
CA ALA A 416 2.25 -31.99 18.72
C ALA A 416 3.55 -32.75 18.38
N ALA A 417 4.55 -32.61 19.26
CA ALA A 417 5.79 -33.36 19.18
C ALA A 417 5.49 -34.88 19.21
N PRO A 418 6.24 -35.71 18.46
CA PRO A 418 6.05 -37.14 18.48
C PRO A 418 6.37 -37.70 19.87
N ALA A 419 5.47 -38.56 20.36
CA ALA A 419 5.64 -39.31 21.61
C ALA A 419 6.90 -40.18 21.53
N THR A 420 7.68 -40.13 22.59
CA THR A 420 8.86 -40.95 22.86
C THR A 420 8.49 -42.44 22.80
N ALA A 421 9.28 -43.22 22.05
CA ALA A 421 9.21 -44.67 22.05
C ALA A 421 9.66 -45.24 23.42
N PRO A 422 9.05 -46.33 23.91
CA PRO A 422 9.49 -46.96 25.15
C PRO A 422 10.81 -47.74 24.93
N GLU A 423 11.73 -47.61 25.89
CA GLU A 423 12.97 -48.37 25.99
C GLU A 423 12.71 -49.89 26.19
N PRO A 424 13.61 -50.76 25.70
CA PRO A 424 13.49 -52.21 25.86
C PRO A 424 13.85 -52.64 27.29
N VAL A 425 13.01 -53.51 27.84
CA VAL A 425 13.18 -54.11 29.17
C VAL A 425 14.31 -55.14 29.12
N GLU A 426 15.31 -54.94 29.97
CA GLU A 426 16.44 -55.83 30.18
C GLU A 426 15.98 -57.10 30.93
N ALA A 427 16.26 -58.27 30.36
CA ALA A 427 15.89 -59.56 30.93
C ALA A 427 16.78 -59.89 32.13
N ALA A 428 16.18 -59.95 33.33
CA ALA A 428 16.83 -60.47 34.52
C ALA A 428 16.92 -62.00 34.45
N ALA A 429 18.15 -62.49 34.54
CA ALA A 429 18.51 -63.90 34.60
C ALA A 429 17.96 -64.57 35.86
N SER A 430 17.28 -65.70 35.69
CA SER A 430 16.97 -66.66 36.75
C SER A 430 18.12 -67.65 36.90
N ALA A 431 18.71 -67.74 38.10
CA ALA A 431 19.55 -68.85 38.50
C ALA A 431 19.19 -69.26 39.93
N ALA A 432 18.79 -70.53 40.05
CA ALA A 432 18.94 -71.47 41.18
C ALA A 432 18.21 -71.13 42.50
N ASP A 433 17.66 -72.06 43.29
CA ASP A 433 17.71 -73.52 43.28
C ASP A 433 16.64 -74.08 44.26
N GLU A 434 16.44 -75.40 44.17
CA GLU A 434 16.12 -76.38 45.24
C GLU A 434 14.70 -76.67 45.80
N GLU A 435 14.54 -77.98 46.05
CA GLU A 435 13.51 -78.80 46.76
C GLU A 435 12.22 -79.14 45.98
N GLU A 436 11.81 -80.39 45.74
CA GLU A 436 12.17 -81.75 46.20
C GLU A 436 11.74 -82.77 45.12
#